data_AF-A0A1F8DK04-F1
#
_entry.id   AF-A0A1F8DK04-F1
#
_cell.length_a   1.000
_cell.length_b   1.000
_cell.length_c   1.000
_cell.angle_alpha   90.00
_cell.angle_beta   90.00
_cell.angle_gamma   90.00
#
_symmetry.space_group_name_H-M   'P 1'
#
loop_
_entity.id
_entity.type
_entity.pdbx_description
1 polymer ?
#
loop_
_entity_poly.entity_id
_entity_poly.type
_entity_poly.pdbx_seq_one_letter_code
_entity_poly.pdbx_strand_id
1 'polypeptide(L)'
;MSIKVSNDYFAGFVEGEGMFYVGVVRSPETKTGWQVIYFFKVSQNPIGLKVLEELKSRLNCGYIKENSQTDPTDKSLAYIVRDLPNLRDKVIPFFEGRLIIKRNAFEAFKRVLEIVNTKNHLTLNGIKEILDIAYSMNTRKRRVSKKQIIKSYKN
;
A
#
# COMPACT_ATOMS: atom_id res chain seq x y z
N MET A 1 17.56 25.49 6.82
CA MET A 1 18.09 25.06 5.51
C MET A 1 17.26 23.89 5.02
N SER A 2 16.77 23.92 3.77
CA SER A 2 16.11 22.75 3.16
C SER A 2 17.18 21.75 2.74
N ILE A 3 17.12 20.53 3.28
CA ILE A 3 18.03 19.45 2.90
C ILE A 3 17.60 18.95 1.53
N LYS A 4 18.49 19.01 0.53
CA LYS A 4 18.20 18.52 -0.81
C LYS A 4 18.45 17.00 -0.88
N VAL A 5 17.42 16.23 -0.55
CA VAL A 5 17.45 14.76 -0.68
C VAL A 5 17.10 14.35 -2.12
N SER A 6 17.88 13.45 -2.72
CA SER A 6 17.66 12.96 -4.09
C SER A 6 16.47 12.00 -4.17
N ASN A 7 15.88 11.86 -5.36
CA ASN A 7 14.83 10.87 -5.58
C ASN A 7 15.35 9.45 -5.43
N ASP A 8 16.61 9.19 -5.80
CA ASP A 8 17.24 7.87 -5.70
C ASP A 8 17.46 7.46 -4.25
N TYR A 9 17.75 8.42 -3.36
CA TYR A 9 17.78 8.16 -1.92
C TYR A 9 16.41 7.69 -1.42
N PHE A 10 15.33 8.35 -1.83
CA PHE A 10 13.97 7.93 -1.43
C PHE A 10 13.57 6.59 -2.03
N ALA A 11 13.98 6.30 -3.27
CA ALA A 11 13.79 4.99 -3.87
C ALA A 11 14.50 3.91 -3.04
N GLY A 12 15.80 4.09 -2.73
CA GLY A 12 16.56 3.17 -1.89
C GLY A 12 16.01 3.04 -0.46
N PHE A 13 15.54 4.13 0.13
CA PHE A 13 14.87 4.12 1.43
C PHE A 13 13.59 3.26 1.39
N VAL A 14 12.78 3.41 0.34
CA VAL A 14 11.58 2.59 0.14
C VAL A 14 11.90 1.14 -0.21
N GLU A 15 13.05 0.86 -0.83
CA GLU A 15 13.52 -0.53 -1.03
C GLU A 15 13.83 -1.24 0.29
N GLY A 16 14.35 -0.53 1.28
CA GLY A 16 14.56 -1.09 2.62
C GLY A 16 13.27 -1.16 3.43
N GLU A 17 12.65 0.00 3.64
CA GLU A 17 11.64 0.20 4.69
C GLU A 17 10.19 0.28 4.15
N GLY A 18 10.03 0.39 2.84
CA GLY A 18 8.74 0.64 2.20
C GLY A 18 7.88 -0.61 2.01
N MET A 19 6.58 -0.39 1.85
CA MET A 19 5.58 -1.41 1.62
C MET A 19 4.51 -0.90 0.67
N PHE A 20 4.29 -1.64 -0.42
CA PHE A 20 3.12 -1.54 -1.29
C PHE A 20 2.14 -2.64 -0.90
N TYR A 21 1.11 -2.29 -0.14
CA TYR A 21 0.20 -3.27 0.45
C TYR A 21 -1.06 -3.46 -0.39
N VAL A 22 -1.45 -4.71 -0.59
CA VAL A 22 -2.79 -5.10 -1.06
C VAL A 22 -3.35 -6.22 -0.17
N GLY A 23 -4.62 -6.08 0.19
CA GLY A 23 -5.40 -7.10 0.89
C GLY A 23 -6.88 -7.02 0.56
N VAL A 24 -7.59 -8.09 0.91
CA VAL A 24 -9.06 -8.14 0.87
C VAL A 24 -9.51 -8.57 2.25
N VAL A 25 -10.35 -7.75 2.89
CA VAL A 25 -10.79 -7.94 4.29
C VAL A 25 -12.31 -7.95 4.37
N ARG A 26 -12.87 -8.61 5.38
CA ARG A 26 -14.31 -8.52 5.64
C ARG A 26 -14.66 -7.08 5.99
N SER A 27 -15.71 -6.57 5.37
CA SER A 27 -16.26 -5.25 5.69
C SER A 27 -17.78 -5.29 5.59
N PRO A 28 -18.51 -5.14 6.71
CA PRO A 28 -19.97 -5.12 6.70
C PRO A 28 -20.53 -3.88 5.98
N GLU A 29 -19.72 -2.84 5.80
CA GLU A 29 -20.08 -1.58 5.13
C GLU A 29 -20.14 -1.73 3.60
N THR A 30 -19.55 -2.79 3.05
CA THR A 30 -19.56 -3.05 1.61
C THR A 30 -20.71 -3.98 1.23
N LYS A 31 -21.37 -3.73 0.08
CA LYS A 31 -22.44 -4.60 -0.44
C LYS A 31 -22.00 -6.06 -0.57
N THR A 32 -20.75 -6.24 -0.97
CA THR A 32 -20.13 -7.55 -1.21
C THR A 32 -19.74 -8.28 0.07
N GLY A 33 -19.73 -7.59 1.22
CA GLY A 33 -19.16 -8.06 2.48
C GLY A 33 -17.63 -8.06 2.52
N TRP A 34 -16.98 -7.60 1.45
CA TRP A 34 -15.52 -7.61 1.27
C TRP A 34 -15.01 -6.27 0.74
N GLN A 35 -14.00 -5.73 1.42
CA GLN A 35 -13.31 -4.51 1.04
C GLN A 35 -11.90 -4.80 0.55
N VAL A 36 -11.55 -4.21 -0.59
CA VAL A 36 -10.17 -4.16 -1.07
C VAL A 36 -9.45 -3.06 -0.30
N ILE A 37 -8.34 -3.41 0.34
CA ILE A 37 -7.46 -2.51 1.08
C ILE A 37 -6.16 -2.38 0.31
N TYR A 38 -5.77 -1.15 0.05
CA TYR A 38 -4.51 -0.78 -0.57
C TYR A 38 -3.92 0.43 0.15
N PHE A 39 -2.61 0.45 0.33
CA PHE A 39 -1.88 1.63 0.78
C PHE A 39 -0.39 1.51 0.46
N PHE A 40 0.25 2.66 0.32
CA PHE A 40 1.71 2.78 0.42
C PHE A 40 2.06 3.17 1.86
N LYS A 41 3.06 2.50 2.44
CA LYS A 41 3.58 2.79 3.77
C LYS A 41 5.10 2.69 3.78
N VAL A 42 5.76 3.56 4.51
CA VAL A 42 7.16 3.38 4.92
C VAL A 42 7.30 3.76 6.38
N SER A 43 7.99 2.92 7.15
CA SER A 43 8.21 3.13 8.58
C SER A 43 9.66 3.48 8.88
N GLN A 44 9.88 4.18 9.99
CA GLN A 44 11.21 4.46 10.50
C GLN A 44 11.15 4.69 12.01
N ASN A 45 12.26 4.44 12.70
CA ASN A 45 12.40 4.85 14.09
C ASN A 45 12.26 6.38 14.26
N PRO A 46 12.00 6.91 15.47
CA PRO A 46 11.82 8.34 15.71
C PRO A 46 12.97 9.24 15.25
N ILE A 47 14.21 8.77 15.34
CA ILE A 47 15.40 9.54 14.93
C ILE A 47 15.33 9.86 13.44
N GLY A 48 14.79 8.94 12.63
CA GLY A 48 14.58 9.11 11.19
C GLY A 48 13.30 9.84 10.81
N LEU A 49 12.56 10.46 11.74
CA LEU A 49 11.34 11.24 11.43
C LEU A 49 11.58 12.24 10.29
N LYS A 50 12.74 12.91 10.29
CA LYS A 50 13.06 13.90 9.27
C LYS A 50 13.01 13.32 7.85
N VAL A 51 13.42 12.06 7.65
CA VAL A 51 13.35 11.39 6.35
C VAL A 51 11.90 11.16 5.91
N LEU A 52 11.03 10.78 6.84
CA LEU A 52 9.60 10.62 6.58
C LEU A 52 8.95 11.95 6.19
N GLU A 53 9.29 13.04 6.87
CA GLU A 53 8.79 14.39 6.56
C GLU A 53 9.24 14.87 5.19
N GLU A 54 10.53 14.67 4.85
CA GLU A 54 11.05 15.05 3.54
C GLU A 54 10.42 14.23 2.41
N LEU A 55 10.17 12.92 2.62
CA LEU A 55 9.45 12.10 1.63
C LEU A 55 7.98 12.55 1.49
N LYS A 56 7.30 12.83 2.60
CA LYS A 56 5.94 13.38 2.61
C LYS A 56 5.87 14.71 1.87
N SER A 57 6.84 15.60 2.11
CA SER A 57 6.97 16.88 1.41
C SER A 57 7.22 16.67 -0.09
N ARG A 58 8.14 15.76 -0.44
CA ARG A 58 8.47 15.40 -1.83
C ARG A 58 7.26 14.88 -2.61
N LEU A 59 6.49 13.98 -2.02
CA LEU A 59 5.29 13.41 -2.64
C LEU A 59 4.08 14.34 -2.51
N ASN A 60 4.11 15.31 -1.59
CA ASN A 60 3.05 16.26 -1.30
C ASN A 60 1.67 15.58 -1.10
N CYS A 61 1.64 14.50 -0.32
CA CYS A 61 0.43 13.77 0.03
C CYS A 61 0.61 12.94 1.31
N GLY A 62 -0.44 12.23 1.73
CA GLY A 62 -0.39 11.32 2.87
C GLY A 62 -0.17 12.00 4.22
N TYR A 63 0.08 11.17 5.23
CA TYR A 63 0.24 11.60 6.63
C TYR A 63 1.22 10.70 7.38
N ILE A 64 1.77 11.21 8.49
CA ILE A 64 2.65 10.46 9.38
C ILE A 64 1.88 10.15 10.67
N LYS A 65 2.03 8.94 11.20
CA LYS A 65 1.47 8.52 12.49
C LYS A 65 2.37 7.49 13.18
N GLU A 66 2.05 7.13 14.41
CA GLU A 66 2.65 5.97 15.08
C GLU A 66 2.39 4.69 14.26
N ASN A 67 3.43 3.86 14.14
CA ASN A 67 3.39 2.67 13.30
C ASN A 67 2.49 1.58 13.92
N SER A 68 2.65 1.33 15.22
CA SER A 68 1.79 0.46 16.01
C SER A 68 0.81 1.28 16.84
N GLN A 69 -0.44 0.85 16.90
CA GLN A 69 -1.46 1.42 17.80
C GLN A 69 -1.72 0.53 19.02
N THR A 70 -1.20 -0.70 19.02
CA THR A 70 -1.51 -1.72 20.02
C THR A 70 -0.31 -2.16 20.84
N ASP A 71 0.90 -1.94 20.32
CA ASP A 71 2.14 -2.22 21.03
C ASP A 71 2.73 -0.90 21.53
N PRO A 72 2.64 -0.59 22.84
CA PRO A 72 3.15 0.66 23.39
C PRO A 72 4.68 0.75 23.41
N THR A 73 5.38 -0.37 23.19
CA THR A 73 6.84 -0.44 23.15
C THR A 73 7.40 -0.06 21.78
N ASP A 74 6.61 -0.21 20.71
CA ASP A 74 6.98 0.24 19.37
C ASP A 74 6.86 1.77 19.26
N LYS A 75 8.02 2.43 19.22
CA LYS A 75 8.10 3.89 19.03
C LYS A 75 8.24 4.30 17.57
N SER A 76 8.26 3.37 16.62
CA SER A 76 8.44 3.70 15.21
C SER A 76 7.26 4.51 14.65
N LEU A 77 7.56 5.34 13.66
CA LEU A 77 6.62 6.18 12.94
C LEU A 77 6.44 5.62 11.54
N ALA A 78 5.29 5.91 10.92
CA ALA A 78 4.96 5.47 9.58
C ALA A 78 4.37 6.62 8.76
N TYR A 79 4.95 6.87 7.59
CA TYR A 79 4.35 7.67 6.54
C TYR A 79 3.43 6.79 5.69
N ILE A 80 2.19 7.23 5.45
CA ILE A 80 1.15 6.44 4.81
C ILE A 80 0.39 7.27 3.76
N VAL A 81 0.15 6.67 2.61
CA VAL A 81 -0.78 7.17 1.57
C VAL A 81 -1.81 6.08 1.29
N ARG A 82 -3.10 6.41 1.40
CA ARG A 82 -4.20 5.43 1.30
C ARG A 82 -5.31 5.82 0.32
N ASP A 83 -5.39 7.09 -0.05
CA ASP A 83 -6.41 7.55 -1.00
C ASP A 83 -5.97 7.27 -2.43
N LEU A 84 -6.92 6.84 -3.26
CA LEU A 84 -6.66 6.46 -4.65
C LEU A 84 -6.06 7.60 -5.49
N PRO A 85 -6.55 8.87 -5.41
CA PRO A 85 -5.99 9.96 -6.22
C PRO A 85 -4.50 10.18 -5.95
N ASN A 86 -4.07 10.33 -4.69
CA ASN A 86 -2.67 10.56 -4.38
C ASN A 86 -1.80 9.33 -4.71
N LEU A 87 -2.32 8.11 -4.53
CA LEU A 87 -1.59 6.91 -4.94
C LEU A 87 -1.35 6.89 -6.45
N ARG A 88 -2.40 7.12 -7.25
CA ARG A 88 -2.36 7.11 -8.71
C ARG A 88 -1.51 8.25 -9.28
N ASP A 89 -1.70 9.48 -8.77
CA ASP A 89 -1.18 10.69 -9.41
C ASP A 89 0.18 11.13 -8.86
N LYS A 90 0.59 10.62 -7.69
CA LYS A 90 1.82 11.06 -7.01
C LYS A 90 2.75 9.90 -6.68
N VAL A 91 2.24 8.87 -5.99
CA VAL A 91 3.08 7.75 -5.54
C VAL A 91 3.53 6.89 -6.72
N ILE A 92 2.62 6.45 -7.59
CA ILE A 92 2.97 5.61 -8.75
C ILE A 92 4.00 6.32 -9.66
N PRO A 93 3.77 7.57 -10.13
CA PRO A 93 4.74 8.26 -10.99
C PRO A 93 6.11 8.48 -10.33
N PHE A 94 6.14 8.68 -9.01
CA PHE A 94 7.39 8.86 -8.29
C PHE A 94 8.25 7.59 -8.27
N PHE A 95 7.67 6.40 -8.14
CA PHE A 95 8.43 5.15 -8.06
C PHE A 95 8.57 4.40 -9.39
N GLU A 96 7.86 4.83 -10.44
CA GLU A 96 7.93 4.24 -11.78
C GLU A 96 9.38 4.17 -12.28
N GLY A 97 9.84 2.96 -12.60
CA GLY A 97 11.21 2.71 -13.10
C GLY A 97 12.34 2.88 -12.07
N ARG A 98 12.04 3.17 -10.79
CA ARG A 98 13.06 3.43 -9.76
C ARG A 98 13.27 2.29 -8.76
N LEU A 99 12.47 1.22 -8.86
CA LEU A 99 12.55 0.08 -7.96
C LEU A 99 13.19 -1.14 -8.65
N ILE A 100 14.01 -1.84 -7.87
CA ILE A 100 14.74 -3.07 -8.12
C ILE A 100 14.14 -4.22 -7.29
N ILE A 101 14.23 -4.18 -5.95
CA ILE A 101 13.84 -5.31 -5.08
C ILE A 101 12.31 -5.38 -4.96
N LYS A 102 11.65 -4.24 -4.77
CA LYS A 102 10.19 -4.13 -4.64
C LYS A 102 9.46 -3.96 -5.97
N ARG A 103 10.15 -4.06 -7.12
CA ARG A 103 9.55 -3.87 -8.46
C ARG A 103 8.29 -4.70 -8.65
N ASN A 104 8.34 -6.00 -8.39
CA ASN A 104 7.18 -6.88 -8.58
C ASN A 104 6.01 -6.52 -7.66
N ALA A 105 6.30 -6.13 -6.42
CA ALA A 105 5.27 -5.68 -5.48
C ALA A 105 4.65 -4.34 -5.92
N PHE A 106 5.47 -3.42 -6.45
CA PHE A 106 5.02 -2.15 -7.00
C PHE A 106 4.12 -2.34 -8.23
N GLU A 107 4.52 -3.18 -9.20
CA GLU A 107 3.70 -3.45 -10.40
C GLU A 107 2.38 -4.14 -10.03
N ALA A 108 2.41 -5.10 -9.11
CA ALA A 108 1.21 -5.74 -8.59
C ALA A 108 0.27 -4.73 -7.91
N PHE A 109 0.82 -3.83 -7.10
CA PHE A 109 0.08 -2.76 -6.45
C PHE A 109 -0.55 -1.79 -7.48
N LYS A 110 0.23 -1.34 -8.47
CA LYS A 110 -0.22 -0.50 -9.58
C LYS A 110 -1.38 -1.16 -10.35
N ARG A 111 -1.27 -2.45 -10.66
CA ARG A 111 -2.34 -3.21 -11.32
C ARG A 111 -3.63 -3.21 -10.51
N VAL A 112 -3.54 -3.42 -9.19
CA VAL A 112 -4.72 -3.39 -8.31
C VAL A 112 -5.35 -2.00 -8.27
N LEU A 113 -4.54 -0.94 -8.19
CA LEU A 113 -5.06 0.43 -8.23
C LEU A 113 -5.82 0.72 -9.53
N GLU A 114 -5.39 0.17 -10.66
CA GLU A 114 -6.10 0.33 -11.93
C GLU A 114 -7.46 -0.39 -11.95
N ILE A 115 -7.53 -1.62 -11.40
CA ILE A 115 -8.80 -2.34 -11.24
C ILE A 115 -9.76 -1.56 -10.31
N VAL A 116 -9.21 -0.88 -9.30
CA VAL A 116 -9.99 -0.04 -8.40
C VAL A 116 -10.47 1.24 -9.11
N ASN A 117 -9.58 1.91 -9.83
CA ASN A 117 -9.83 3.16 -10.57
C ASN A 117 -10.92 3.00 -11.63
N THR A 118 -10.94 1.88 -12.34
CA THR A 118 -11.98 1.53 -13.32
C THR A 118 -13.26 0.98 -12.68
N LYS A 119 -13.34 0.91 -11.35
CA LYS A 119 -14.43 0.30 -10.56
C LYS A 119 -14.67 -1.19 -10.82
N ASN A 120 -13.79 -1.87 -11.55
CA ASN A 120 -13.90 -3.30 -11.84
C ASN A 120 -13.80 -4.18 -10.58
N HIS A 121 -13.20 -3.67 -9.49
CA HIS A 121 -13.23 -4.31 -8.16
C HIS A 121 -14.65 -4.50 -7.58
N LEU A 122 -15.68 -3.88 -8.15
CA LEU A 122 -17.08 -4.10 -7.79
C LEU A 122 -17.70 -5.32 -8.49
N THR A 123 -16.93 -6.00 -9.34
CA THR A 123 -17.36 -7.21 -10.05
C THR A 123 -16.68 -8.44 -9.46
N LEU A 124 -17.33 -9.60 -9.60
CA LEU A 124 -16.75 -10.88 -9.19
C LEU A 124 -15.42 -11.17 -9.90
N ASN A 125 -15.32 -10.84 -11.19
CA ASN A 125 -14.09 -11.07 -11.96
C ASN A 125 -12.95 -10.17 -11.51
N GLY A 126 -13.21 -8.88 -11.29
CA GLY A 126 -12.19 -7.96 -10.77
C GLY A 126 -11.73 -8.36 -9.36
N ILE A 127 -12.63 -8.86 -8.52
CA ILE A 127 -12.25 -9.38 -7.19
C ILE A 127 -11.42 -10.65 -7.28
N LYS A 128 -11.73 -11.58 -8.17
CA LYS A 128 -10.90 -12.77 -8.41
C LYS A 128 -9.48 -12.35 -8.82
N GLU A 129 -9.37 -11.41 -9.76
CA GLU A 129 -8.07 -10.88 -10.20
C GLU A 129 -7.29 -10.24 -9.04
N ILE A 130 -7.93 -9.38 -8.25
CA ILE A 130 -7.29 -8.76 -7.08
C ILE A 130 -6.86 -9.80 -6.06
N LEU A 131 -7.65 -10.84 -5.82
CA LEU A 131 -7.29 -11.95 -4.93
C LEU A 131 -6.09 -12.71 -5.46
N ASP A 132 -6.01 -12.94 -6.76
CA ASP A 132 -4.87 -13.62 -7.37
C ASP A 132 -3.58 -12.83 -7.19
N ILE A 133 -3.62 -11.52 -7.44
CA ILE A 133 -2.51 -10.61 -7.23
C ILE A 133 -2.15 -10.53 -5.73
N ALA A 134 -3.11 -10.25 -4.86
CA ALA A 134 -2.84 -10.04 -3.43
C ALA A 134 -2.23 -11.29 -2.77
N TYR A 135 -2.62 -12.49 -3.19
CA TYR A 135 -2.11 -13.74 -2.64
C TYR A 135 -0.78 -14.17 -3.26
N SER A 136 -0.38 -13.63 -4.42
CA SER A 136 0.97 -13.84 -4.95
C SER A 136 2.00 -12.90 -4.33
N MET A 137 1.59 -11.72 -3.86
CA MET A 137 2.50 -10.71 -3.28
C MET A 137 3.10 -11.06 -1.91
N ASN A 138 2.44 -11.89 -1.09
CA ASN A 138 2.87 -12.19 0.28
C ASN A 138 2.82 -13.70 0.57
N THR A 139 3.92 -14.26 1.07
CA THR A 139 4.08 -15.69 1.36
C THR A 139 3.58 -16.12 2.74
N ARG A 140 3.23 -15.17 3.62
CA ARG A 140 2.67 -15.51 4.94
C ARG A 140 1.26 -16.09 4.80
N LYS A 141 0.95 -17.09 5.63
CA LYS A 141 -0.36 -17.73 5.69
C LYS A 141 -1.45 -16.67 5.92
N ARG A 142 -2.26 -16.42 4.88
CA ARG A 142 -3.41 -15.51 4.95
C ARG A 142 -4.49 -16.16 5.83
N ARG A 143 -5.13 -15.38 6.70
CA ARG A 143 -6.17 -15.87 7.64
C ARG A 143 -7.41 -16.43 6.92
N VAL A 144 -7.71 -15.93 5.73
CA VAL A 144 -8.84 -16.36 4.90
C VAL A 144 -8.30 -16.85 3.56
N SER A 145 -8.87 -17.92 3.02
CA SER A 145 -8.52 -18.42 1.68
C SER A 145 -9.31 -17.72 0.57
N LYS A 146 -8.75 -17.67 -0.65
CA LYS A 146 -9.46 -17.17 -1.85
C LYS A 146 -10.84 -17.83 -2.02
N LYS A 147 -10.91 -19.15 -1.83
CA LYS A 147 -12.14 -19.96 -1.95
C LYS A 147 -13.22 -19.50 -0.97
N GLN A 148 -12.86 -19.18 0.27
CA GLN A 148 -13.81 -18.66 1.27
C GLN A 148 -14.33 -17.27 0.92
N ILE A 149 -13.46 -16.39 0.41
CA ILE A 149 -13.86 -15.05 -0.03
C ILE A 149 -14.87 -15.15 -1.16
N ILE A 150 -14.54 -15.91 -2.21
CA ILE A 150 -15.42 -16.11 -3.37
C ILE A 150 -16.76 -16.77 -2.99
N LYS A 151 -16.75 -17.80 -2.14
CA LYS A 151 -17.99 -18.47 -1.69
C LYS A 151 -18.94 -17.53 -0.92
N SER A 152 -18.39 -16.54 -0.21
CA SER A 152 -19.17 -15.60 0.60
C SER A 152 -19.34 -14.23 -0.03
N TYR A 153 -18.89 -14.07 -1.29
CA TYR A 153 -19.03 -12.84 -2.03
C TYR A 153 -20.51 -12.64 -2.39
N LYS A 154 -21.06 -11.50 -1.97
CA LYS A 154 -22.44 -11.11 -2.29
C LYS A 154 -22.41 -10.20 -3.54
N ASN A 155 -23.26 -10.49 -4.51
CA ASN A 155 -23.51 -9.58 -5.63
C ASN A 155 -24.50 -8.49 -5.21
#